data_AF-A0A6L5YKG4-F1
#
_entry.id   AF-A0A6L5YKG4-F1
#
_cell.length_a   1.000
_cell.length_b   1.000
_cell.length_c   1.000
_cell.angle_alpha   90.00
_cell.angle_beta   90.00
_cell.angle_gamma   90.00
#
_symmetry.space_group_name_H-M   'P 1'
#
loop_
_entity.id
_entity.type
_entity.pdbx_description
1 polymer ?
#
loop_
_entity_poly.entity_id
_entity_poly.type
_entity_poly.pdbx_seq_one_letter_code
_entity_poly.pdbx_strand_id
1 'polypeptide(L)'
;MASRKDSKGYALRTGETQRADGRYCFSYQDKRGKRHYRYAKTLVALRDIEKEVRRDMEDGLDSAHADKITLNEMYDKYMAQKYNLKPSTRNNYIYCYDHFVRDTFGKRRIATIKYSDVKEFYNWLMFEQGMKANTLDNVHTQLHPTFDLAVRDDLIRKNPSDGVMTEIKKNSAAFKRQRHALTAPQQKAFMNHLCNNYEFHGWEPVITVLLGTGMRIGECLGLCWSDLDFEKRIIKVCKTLIYRPEPNNGCVVHISTPKTEAGERTIPMIDEVYDAFLEEYQIQKVLGFGNNEIDGFSGFVFSTGEGNVYTPESVNRAIKRIYEDYNKKEEETAKKENREPLLLPHFSCHHLRHTFCTRLCENESNLKVIQSVMGHSDIQTTMDIYAECTAEKKQEVFATLNGKIMIK
;
A
#
# COMPACT_ATOMS: atom_id res chain seq x y z
N MET A 1 12.02 -50.97 42.27
CA MET A 1 13.25 -50.75 41.46
C MET A 1 14.08 -49.67 42.14
N ALA A 2 15.38 -49.90 42.34
CA ALA A 2 16.25 -48.89 42.93
C ALA A 2 16.26 -47.61 42.07
N SER A 3 15.92 -46.47 42.67
CA SER A 3 15.98 -45.18 41.99
C SER A 3 17.43 -44.92 41.58
N ARG A 4 17.66 -44.61 40.30
CA ARG A 4 18.96 -44.13 39.83
C ARG A 4 19.28 -42.84 40.59
N LYS A 5 20.49 -42.72 41.14
CA LYS A 5 20.94 -41.56 41.91
C LYS A 5 22.16 -40.92 41.25
N ASP A 6 22.32 -39.62 41.43
CA ASP A 6 23.53 -38.89 41.01
C ASP A 6 24.69 -39.12 41.99
N SER A 7 25.86 -38.54 41.69
CA SER A 7 27.07 -38.59 42.54
C SER A 7 26.92 -37.92 43.90
N LYS A 8 25.82 -37.18 44.13
CA LYS A 8 25.48 -36.50 45.38
C LYS A 8 24.30 -37.17 46.11
N GLY A 9 23.80 -38.30 45.60
CA GLY A 9 22.71 -39.08 46.21
C GLY A 9 21.29 -38.66 45.86
N TYR A 10 21.09 -37.68 44.97
CA TYR A 10 19.75 -37.25 44.51
C TYR A 10 19.17 -38.22 43.49
N ALA A 11 17.88 -38.51 43.59
CA ALA A 11 17.16 -39.37 42.64
C ALA A 11 17.02 -38.71 41.26
N LEU A 12 17.42 -39.44 40.22
CA LEU A 12 17.29 -39.08 38.80
C LEU A 12 16.00 -39.66 38.22
N ARG A 13 15.22 -38.82 37.53
CA ARG A 13 13.98 -39.19 36.83
C ARG A 13 14.27 -39.95 35.53
N THR A 14 13.21 -40.46 34.91
CA THR A 14 13.29 -41.11 33.60
C THR A 14 13.81 -40.11 32.56
N GLY A 15 14.82 -40.50 31.77
CA GLY A 15 15.48 -39.62 30.80
C GLY A 15 16.58 -38.72 31.37
N GLU A 16 16.71 -38.59 32.70
CA GLU A 16 17.82 -37.87 33.34
C GLU A 16 19.06 -38.77 33.49
N THR A 17 20.25 -38.22 33.22
CA THR A 17 21.56 -38.83 33.50
C THR A 17 22.56 -37.77 33.96
N GLN A 18 23.56 -38.16 34.75
CA GLN A 18 24.71 -37.31 35.09
C GLN A 18 25.93 -37.78 34.28
N ARG A 19 26.62 -36.86 33.63
CA ARG A 19 27.83 -37.14 32.84
C ARG A 19 29.08 -37.13 33.72
N ALA A 20 30.16 -37.73 33.22
CA ALA A 20 31.46 -37.76 33.89
C ALA A 20 32.06 -36.36 34.16
N ASP A 21 31.67 -35.36 33.38
CA ASP A 21 32.07 -33.95 33.55
C ASP A 21 31.21 -33.18 34.58
N GLY A 22 30.32 -33.87 35.29
CA GLY A 22 29.45 -33.30 36.33
C GLY A 22 28.19 -32.61 35.80
N ARG A 23 28.00 -32.48 34.47
CA ARG A 23 26.77 -31.92 33.89
C ARG A 23 25.63 -32.93 33.91
N TYR A 24 24.41 -32.43 34.10
CA TYR A 24 23.20 -33.23 33.96
C TYR A 24 22.70 -33.19 32.52
N CYS A 25 22.11 -34.30 32.07
CA CYS A 25 21.56 -34.47 30.74
C CYS A 25 20.13 -35.00 30.83
N PHE A 26 19.23 -34.40 30.06
CA PHE A 26 17.87 -34.89 29.85
C PHE A 26 17.72 -35.31 28.40
N SER A 27 17.38 -36.58 28.17
CA SER A 27 17.15 -37.12 26.83
C SER A 27 15.67 -37.35 26.57
N TYR A 28 15.18 -36.87 25.43
CA TYR A 28 13.80 -37.02 24.99
C TYR A 28 13.73 -37.35 23.49
N GLN A 29 12.56 -37.79 23.01
CA GLN A 29 12.28 -37.98 21.58
C GLN A 29 11.32 -36.89 21.11
N ASP A 30 11.60 -36.27 19.97
CA ASP A 30 10.67 -35.33 19.34
C ASP A 30 9.47 -36.04 18.68
N LYS A 31 8.51 -35.26 18.16
CA LYS A 31 7.37 -35.78 17.37
C LYS A 31 7.77 -36.66 16.18
N ARG A 32 9.00 -36.52 15.68
CA ARG A 32 9.53 -37.23 14.50
C ARG A 32 10.35 -38.47 14.91
N GLY A 33 10.32 -38.85 16.19
CA GLY A 33 11.03 -40.01 16.75
C GLY A 33 12.54 -39.81 16.91
N LYS A 34 13.07 -38.60 16.72
CA LYS A 34 14.50 -38.32 16.85
C LYS A 34 14.86 -38.00 18.29
N ARG A 35 15.92 -38.63 18.82
CA ARG A 35 16.44 -38.33 20.17
C ARG A 35 17.17 -37.00 20.20
N HIS A 36 16.83 -36.19 21.18
CA HIS A 36 17.50 -34.94 21.52
C HIS A 36 18.03 -34.99 22.95
N TYR A 37 19.03 -34.17 23.23
CA TYR A 37 19.68 -34.07 24.52
C TYR A 37 19.76 -32.60 24.94
N ARG A 38 19.30 -32.30 26.15
CA ARG A 38 19.51 -31.00 26.80
C ARG A 38 20.43 -31.17 27.99
N TYR A 39 21.22 -30.15 28.28
CA TYR A 39 22.25 -30.21 29.31
C TYR A 39 22.09 -29.03 30.27
N ALA A 40 22.35 -29.27 31.56
CA ALA A 40 22.36 -28.24 32.59
C ALA A 40 23.48 -28.49 33.61
N LYS A 41 23.93 -27.42 34.28
CA LYS A 41 24.96 -27.51 35.33
C LYS A 41 24.41 -27.99 36.67
N THR A 42 23.10 -27.85 36.92
CA THR A 42 22.44 -28.27 38.16
C THR A 42 21.20 -29.10 37.85
N LEU A 43 20.83 -29.99 38.78
CA LEU A 43 19.63 -30.83 38.64
C LEU A 43 18.34 -30.00 38.63
N VAL A 44 18.31 -28.86 39.35
CA VAL A 44 17.18 -27.93 39.35
C VAL A 44 16.99 -27.32 37.96
N ALA A 45 18.04 -26.74 37.38
CA ALA A 45 17.97 -26.17 36.04
C ALA A 45 17.63 -27.22 34.97
N LEU A 46 18.09 -28.47 35.13
CA LEU A 46 17.70 -29.56 34.23
C LEU A 46 16.19 -29.83 34.29
N ARG A 47 15.59 -29.80 35.48
CA ARG A 47 14.16 -30.07 35.68
C ARG A 47 13.28 -28.92 35.19
N ASP A 48 13.75 -27.69 35.24
CA ASP A 48 13.06 -26.57 34.60
C ASP A 48 13.03 -26.75 33.07
N ILE A 49 14.16 -27.16 32.47
CA ILE A 49 14.24 -27.51 31.04
C ILE A 49 13.36 -28.73 30.72
N GLU A 50 13.35 -29.77 31.57
CA GLU A 50 12.46 -30.93 31.43
C GLU A 50 10.99 -30.50 31.39
N LYS A 51 10.58 -29.60 32.29
CA LYS A 51 9.21 -29.09 32.38
C LYS A 51 8.83 -28.29 31.14
N GLU A 52 9.73 -27.46 30.62
CA GLU A 52 9.52 -26.71 29.39
C GLU A 52 9.38 -27.65 28.18
N VAL A 53 10.31 -28.59 28.01
CA VAL A 53 10.28 -29.58 26.92
C VAL A 53 9.02 -30.44 26.98
N ARG A 54 8.57 -30.84 28.18
CA ARG A 54 7.33 -31.60 28.33
C ARG A 54 6.11 -30.80 27.91
N ARG A 55 6.02 -29.53 28.33
CA ARG A 55 4.92 -28.64 27.90
C ARG A 55 4.94 -28.44 26.39
N ASP A 56 6.11 -28.26 25.80
CA ASP A 56 6.24 -28.14 24.35
C ASP A 56 5.75 -29.40 23.64
N MET A 57 6.07 -30.60 24.14
CA MET A 57 5.55 -31.85 23.57
C MET A 57 4.05 -32.02 23.74
N GLU A 58 3.51 -31.70 24.92
CA GLU A 58 2.08 -31.75 25.23
C GLU A 58 1.28 -30.82 24.30
N ASP A 59 1.81 -29.62 24.04
CA ASP A 59 1.23 -28.64 23.12
C ASP A 59 1.58 -28.92 21.65
N GLY A 60 2.36 -29.97 21.39
CA GLY A 60 2.69 -30.44 20.06
C GLY A 60 3.78 -29.66 19.32
N LEU A 61 4.62 -28.89 19.99
CA LEU A 61 5.61 -28.03 19.33
C LEU A 61 6.84 -28.81 18.86
N ASP A 62 7.34 -28.48 17.66
CA ASP A 62 8.67 -28.92 17.19
C ASP A 62 9.73 -27.89 17.60
N SER A 63 9.95 -27.79 18.92
CA SER A 63 10.90 -26.82 19.50
C SER A 63 12.34 -27.04 19.03
N ALA A 64 12.72 -28.27 18.67
CA ALA A 64 14.04 -28.60 18.14
C ALA A 64 14.27 -28.03 16.72
N HIS A 65 13.22 -27.96 15.91
CA HIS A 65 13.27 -27.30 14.60
C HIS A 65 13.19 -25.77 14.75
N ALA A 66 12.28 -25.29 15.61
CA ALA A 66 12.08 -23.87 15.86
C ALA A 66 13.35 -23.14 16.37
N ASP A 67 14.19 -23.84 17.13
CA ASP A 67 15.48 -23.35 17.63
C ASP A 67 16.55 -23.13 16.54
N LYS A 68 16.34 -23.69 15.34
CA LYS A 68 17.30 -23.64 14.24
C LYS A 68 16.84 -22.73 13.12
N ILE A 69 15.55 -22.76 12.83
CA ILE A 69 15.00 -22.01 11.70
C ILE A 69 14.97 -20.51 12.00
N THR A 70 15.46 -19.75 11.02
CA THR A 70 15.46 -18.30 11.03
C THR A 70 14.16 -17.75 10.47
N LEU A 71 13.89 -16.47 10.74
CA LEU A 71 12.76 -15.77 10.14
C LEU A 71 12.87 -15.72 8.60
N ASN A 72 14.08 -15.57 8.05
CA ASN A 72 14.33 -15.63 6.61
C ASN A 72 13.89 -16.97 5.99
N GLU A 73 14.31 -18.09 6.58
CA GLU A 73 13.93 -19.42 6.07
C GLU A 73 12.42 -19.64 6.15
N MET A 74 11.76 -19.15 7.20
CA MET A 74 10.29 -19.20 7.31
C MET A 74 9.58 -18.30 6.29
N TYR A 75 10.10 -17.10 6.03
CA TYR A 75 9.57 -16.21 5.02
C TYR A 75 9.69 -16.79 3.61
N ASP A 76 10.85 -17.38 3.28
CA ASP A 76 11.07 -18.00 1.98
C ASP A 76 10.11 -19.19 1.78
N LYS A 77 9.87 -20.00 2.84
CA LYS A 77 8.85 -21.06 2.83
C LYS A 77 7.43 -20.49 2.61
N TYR A 78 7.08 -19.41 3.29
CA TYR A 78 5.80 -18.72 3.13
C TYR A 78 5.61 -18.21 1.69
N MET A 79 6.62 -17.56 1.11
CA MET A 79 6.56 -17.01 -0.25
C MET A 79 6.52 -18.08 -1.35
N ALA A 80 7.14 -19.24 -1.11
CA ALA A 80 7.10 -20.38 -2.03
C ALA A 80 5.67 -20.96 -2.17
N GLN A 81 4.86 -20.91 -1.12
CA GLN A 81 3.48 -21.43 -1.13
C GLN A 81 2.47 -20.48 -1.83
N LYS A 82 2.87 -19.26 -2.20
CA LYS A 82 1.95 -18.21 -2.67
C LYS A 82 1.78 -18.15 -4.19
N TYR A 83 1.31 -19.22 -4.82
CA TYR A 83 1.19 -19.30 -6.29
C TYR A 83 0.25 -18.25 -6.93
N ASN A 84 -0.79 -17.80 -6.21
CA ASN A 84 -1.85 -16.96 -6.76
C ASN A 84 -1.60 -15.44 -6.67
N LEU A 85 -0.39 -15.00 -6.27
CA LEU A 85 -0.06 -13.57 -6.19
C LEU A 85 0.22 -12.98 -7.57
N LYS A 86 -0.29 -11.76 -7.81
CA LYS A 86 0.10 -10.98 -8.99
C LYS A 86 1.62 -10.72 -8.97
N PRO A 87 2.32 -10.71 -10.13
CA PRO A 87 3.76 -10.47 -10.19
C PRO A 87 4.20 -9.18 -9.48
N SER A 88 3.44 -8.09 -9.65
CA SER A 88 3.72 -6.82 -8.97
C SER A 88 3.64 -6.92 -7.44
N THR A 89 2.63 -7.61 -6.92
CA THR A 89 2.47 -7.84 -5.48
C THR A 89 3.63 -8.66 -4.94
N ARG A 90 4.03 -9.73 -5.64
CA ARG A 90 5.18 -10.57 -5.26
C ARG A 90 6.47 -9.76 -5.24
N ASN A 91 6.75 -8.99 -6.28
CA ASN A 91 7.96 -8.18 -6.35
C ASN A 91 8.02 -7.13 -5.23
N ASN A 92 6.89 -6.47 -4.94
CA ASN A 92 6.82 -5.51 -3.84
C ASN A 92 7.06 -6.17 -2.47
N TYR A 93 6.54 -7.39 -2.26
CA TYR A 93 6.79 -8.15 -1.04
C TYR A 93 8.29 -8.46 -0.90
N ILE A 94 8.87 -9.11 -1.91
CA ILE A 94 10.30 -9.45 -1.92
C ILE A 94 11.15 -8.20 -1.69
N TYR A 95 10.91 -7.12 -2.44
CA TYR A 95 11.62 -5.86 -2.28
C TYR A 95 11.55 -5.33 -0.84
N CYS A 96 10.34 -5.23 -0.26
CA CYS A 96 10.18 -4.74 1.10
C CYS A 96 10.87 -5.65 2.14
N TYR A 97 10.76 -6.96 1.99
CA TYR A 97 11.39 -7.89 2.92
C TYR A 97 12.92 -7.85 2.81
N ASP A 98 13.45 -7.88 1.59
CA ASP A 98 14.88 -7.86 1.32
C ASP A 98 15.53 -6.58 1.82
N HIS A 99 14.88 -5.44 1.57
CA HIS A 99 15.42 -4.14 1.92
C HIS A 99 15.32 -3.82 3.42
N PHE A 100 14.24 -4.22 4.10
CA PHE A 100 14.00 -3.82 5.50
C PHE A 100 14.24 -4.92 6.54
N VAL A 101 14.12 -6.20 6.17
CA VAL A 101 14.10 -7.32 7.12
C VAL A 101 15.26 -8.29 6.91
N ARG A 102 15.54 -8.70 5.66
CA ARG A 102 16.38 -9.87 5.37
C ARG A 102 17.77 -9.78 5.98
N ASP A 103 18.40 -8.61 5.92
CA ASP A 103 19.76 -8.41 6.41
C ASP A 103 19.89 -8.08 7.89
N THR A 104 18.78 -7.76 8.56
CA THR A 104 18.75 -7.35 9.96
C THR A 104 17.92 -8.34 10.79
N PHE A 105 16.64 -8.07 10.97
CA PHE A 105 15.72 -8.82 11.82
C PHE A 105 15.48 -10.25 11.34
N GLY A 106 15.54 -10.47 10.02
CA GLY A 106 15.34 -11.75 9.35
C GLY A 106 16.33 -12.85 9.72
N LYS A 107 17.53 -12.48 10.19
CA LYS A 107 18.59 -13.42 10.62
C LYS A 107 18.31 -14.05 12.00
N ARG A 108 17.31 -13.53 12.75
CA ARG A 108 16.97 -14.05 14.07
C ARG A 108 16.23 -15.39 13.97
N ARG A 109 16.43 -16.24 14.97
CA ARG A 109 15.73 -17.53 15.12
C ARG A 109 14.29 -17.29 15.54
N ILE A 110 13.35 -17.98 14.90
CA ILE A 110 11.93 -17.68 15.09
C ILE A 110 11.46 -17.90 16.53
N ALA A 111 11.98 -18.93 17.21
CA ALA A 111 11.68 -19.24 18.61
C ALA A 111 12.15 -18.16 19.59
N THR A 112 13.12 -17.33 19.21
CA THR A 112 13.70 -16.29 20.07
C THR A 112 13.02 -14.93 19.94
N ILE A 113 12.14 -14.76 18.96
CA ILE A 113 11.48 -13.49 18.69
C ILE A 113 10.25 -13.35 19.57
N LYS A 114 10.25 -12.32 20.41
CA LYS A 114 9.13 -11.94 21.28
C LYS A 114 8.38 -10.74 20.72
N TYR A 115 7.21 -10.48 21.30
CA TYR A 115 6.43 -9.28 21.02
C TYR A 115 7.24 -7.98 21.15
N SER A 116 8.04 -7.86 22.23
CA SER A 116 8.90 -6.70 22.47
C SER A 116 9.93 -6.51 21.35
N ASP A 117 10.51 -7.59 20.83
CA ASP A 117 11.49 -7.52 19.74
C ASP A 117 10.87 -6.99 18.44
N VAL A 118 9.65 -7.44 18.10
CA VAL A 118 8.93 -6.96 16.91
C VAL A 118 8.58 -5.47 17.07
N LYS A 119 8.12 -5.08 18.26
CA LYS A 119 7.78 -3.68 18.57
C LYS A 119 9.01 -2.77 18.51
N GLU A 120 10.14 -3.18 19.08
CA GLU A 120 11.41 -2.47 18.99
C GLU A 120 11.88 -2.32 17.54
N PHE A 121 11.80 -3.40 16.76
CA PHE A 121 12.14 -3.36 15.33
C PHE A 121 11.25 -2.39 14.55
N TYR A 122 9.94 -2.37 14.81
CA TYR A 122 9.01 -1.46 14.14
C TYR A 122 9.25 -0.01 14.53
N ASN A 123 9.54 0.26 15.81
CA ASN A 123 9.92 1.59 16.28
C ASN A 123 11.24 2.04 15.64
N TRP A 124 12.24 1.16 15.55
CA TRP A 124 13.50 1.46 14.86
C TRP A 124 13.27 1.83 13.39
N LEU A 125 12.44 1.09 12.65
CA LEU A 125 12.07 1.44 11.29
C LEU A 125 11.40 2.82 11.20
N MET A 126 10.51 3.14 12.13
CA MET A 126 9.78 4.41 12.08
C MET A 126 10.63 5.63 12.49
N PHE A 127 11.35 5.53 13.60
CA PHE A 127 12.02 6.67 14.22
C PHE A 127 13.46 6.85 13.72
N GLU A 128 14.19 5.75 13.51
CA GLU A 128 15.60 5.82 13.07
C GLU A 128 15.72 5.79 11.54
N GLN A 129 14.89 5.00 10.86
CA GLN A 129 14.88 4.94 9.38
C GLN A 129 13.87 5.89 8.74
N GLY A 130 13.12 6.66 9.54
CA GLY A 130 12.14 7.64 9.04
C GLY A 130 10.97 7.00 8.26
N MET A 131 10.68 5.72 8.47
CA MET A 131 9.65 5.00 7.73
C MET A 131 8.24 5.47 8.11
N LYS A 132 7.41 5.74 7.10
CA LYS A 132 5.99 6.06 7.30
C LYS A 132 5.20 4.82 7.75
N ALA A 133 4.17 5.03 8.57
CA ALA A 133 3.32 3.95 9.10
C ALA A 133 2.69 3.06 8.02
N ASN A 134 2.32 3.60 6.85
CA ASN A 134 1.80 2.78 5.74
C ASN A 134 2.87 1.86 5.13
N THR A 135 4.12 2.32 5.04
CA THR A 135 5.22 1.48 4.57
C THR A 135 5.53 0.38 5.59
N LEU A 136 5.49 0.71 6.88
CA LEU A 136 5.61 -0.27 7.95
C LEU A 136 4.47 -1.30 7.90
N ASP A 137 3.24 -0.88 7.56
CA ASP A 137 2.10 -1.78 7.38
C ASP A 137 2.35 -2.82 6.27
N ASN A 138 3.04 -2.43 5.20
CA ASN A 138 3.46 -3.36 4.15
C ASN A 138 4.51 -4.36 4.63
N VAL A 139 5.41 -3.97 5.53
CA VAL A 139 6.35 -4.89 6.19
C VAL A 139 5.58 -5.84 7.11
N HIS A 140 4.64 -5.33 7.91
CA HIS A 140 3.82 -6.13 8.81
C HIS A 140 2.92 -7.13 8.09
N THR A 141 2.33 -6.75 6.95
CA THR A 141 1.51 -7.62 6.09
C THR A 141 2.29 -8.84 5.58
N GLN A 142 3.62 -8.82 5.65
CA GLN A 142 4.48 -9.94 5.29
C GLN A 142 4.94 -10.72 6.52
N LEU A 143 5.37 -10.02 7.57
CA LEU A 143 5.86 -10.64 8.80
C LEU A 143 4.75 -11.39 9.54
N HIS A 144 3.58 -10.79 9.68
CA HIS A 144 2.49 -11.39 10.45
C HIS A 144 2.02 -12.72 9.88
N PRO A 145 1.71 -12.86 8.57
CA PRO A 145 1.41 -14.17 7.99
C PRO A 145 2.57 -15.17 8.03
N THR A 146 3.82 -14.70 8.03
CA THR A 146 4.99 -15.57 8.17
C THR A 146 5.05 -16.19 9.57
N PHE A 147 4.78 -15.40 10.62
CA PHE A 147 4.65 -15.91 11.97
C PHE A 147 3.40 -16.77 12.15
N ASP A 148 2.28 -16.46 11.49
CA ASP A 148 1.10 -17.34 11.50
C ASP A 148 1.40 -18.71 10.91
N LEU A 149 2.17 -18.77 9.82
CA LEU A 149 2.63 -20.03 9.25
C LEU A 149 3.49 -20.80 10.27
N ALA A 150 4.36 -20.11 10.99
CA ALA A 150 5.17 -20.72 12.03
C ALA A 150 4.35 -21.26 13.21
N VAL A 151 3.25 -20.58 13.58
CA VAL A 151 2.30 -21.08 14.58
C VAL A 151 1.58 -22.33 14.06
N ARG A 152 1.13 -22.32 12.81
CA ARG A 152 0.42 -23.45 12.18
C ARG A 152 1.30 -24.68 11.97
N ASP A 153 2.59 -24.47 11.77
CA ASP A 153 3.60 -25.53 11.66
C ASP A 153 4.10 -26.02 13.05
N ASP A 154 3.43 -25.63 14.14
CA ASP A 154 3.79 -25.95 15.52
C ASP A 154 5.23 -25.54 15.91
N LEU A 155 5.81 -24.51 15.28
CA LEU A 155 7.15 -24.03 15.60
C LEU A 155 7.15 -23.05 16.76
N ILE A 156 6.09 -22.24 16.87
CA ILE A 156 5.93 -21.24 17.92
C ILE A 156 4.49 -21.27 18.47
N ARG A 157 4.35 -20.94 19.76
CA ARG A 157 3.07 -20.99 20.47
C ARG A 157 2.09 -19.89 20.07
N LYS A 158 2.64 -18.70 19.82
CA LYS A 158 1.88 -17.46 19.59
C LYS A 158 2.63 -16.62 18.58
N ASN A 159 1.89 -15.91 17.74
CA ASN A 159 2.48 -15.00 16.78
C ASN A 159 3.00 -13.73 17.52
N PRO A 160 4.32 -13.45 17.49
CA PRO A 160 4.89 -12.32 18.22
C PRO A 160 4.50 -10.96 17.63
N SER A 161 3.95 -10.92 16.42
CA SER A 161 3.52 -9.68 15.77
C SER A 161 2.06 -9.29 16.06
N ASP A 162 1.31 -10.15 16.73
CA ASP A 162 -0.11 -9.95 17.02
C ASP A 162 -0.34 -8.68 17.83
N GLY A 163 -1.15 -7.76 17.30
CA GLY A 163 -1.52 -6.52 17.98
C GLY A 163 -0.46 -5.41 17.96
N VAL A 164 0.79 -5.69 17.55
CA VAL A 164 1.87 -4.68 17.50
C VAL A 164 1.48 -3.51 16.58
N MET A 165 1.01 -3.81 15.37
CA MET A 165 0.68 -2.76 14.40
C MET A 165 -0.52 -1.92 14.83
N THR A 166 -1.47 -2.51 15.53
CA THR A 166 -2.62 -1.79 16.11
C THR A 166 -2.16 -0.77 17.15
N GLU A 167 -1.21 -1.14 18.01
CA GLU A 167 -0.63 -0.25 19.02
C GLU A 167 0.11 0.93 18.37
N ILE A 168 0.92 0.64 17.36
CA ILE A 168 1.69 1.66 16.62
C ILE A 168 0.76 2.60 15.85
N LYS A 169 -0.26 2.06 15.17
CA LYS A 169 -1.25 2.86 14.43
C LYS A 169 -2.03 3.79 15.36
N LYS A 170 -2.38 3.36 16.58
CA LYS A 170 -3.04 4.24 17.57
C LYS A 170 -2.16 5.44 17.94
N ASN A 171 -0.88 5.21 18.17
CA ASN A 171 0.07 6.28 18.51
C ASN A 171 0.38 7.18 17.30
N SER A 172 0.32 6.63 16.09
CA SER A 172 0.62 7.34 14.83
C SER A 172 -0.61 7.99 14.18
N ALA A 173 -1.83 7.64 14.62
CA ALA A 173 -3.08 8.13 14.03
C ALA A 173 -3.23 9.64 14.12
N ALA A 174 -2.58 10.28 15.10
CA ALA A 174 -2.50 11.74 15.21
C ALA A 174 -1.82 12.42 14.00
N PHE A 175 -1.07 11.67 13.17
CA PHE A 175 -0.28 12.19 12.05
C PHE A 175 -0.84 11.84 10.66
N LYS A 176 -2.05 11.29 10.55
CA LYS A 176 -2.67 11.07 9.23
C LYS A 176 -2.95 12.43 8.57
N ARG A 177 -2.10 12.85 7.63
CA ARG A 177 -2.43 13.91 6.68
C ARG A 177 -3.61 13.44 5.83
N GLN A 178 -4.78 14.05 6.01
CA GLN A 178 -5.91 13.85 5.12
C GLN A 178 -5.53 14.37 3.73
N ARG A 179 -5.92 13.64 2.68
CA ARG A 179 -5.69 14.06 1.30
C ARG A 179 -6.87 14.93 0.90
N HIS A 180 -6.71 16.24 0.98
CA HIS A 180 -7.78 17.16 0.61
C HIS A 180 -7.89 17.29 -0.91
N ALA A 181 -9.14 17.40 -1.38
CA ALA A 181 -9.42 17.84 -2.74
C ALA A 181 -8.95 19.30 -2.96
N LEU A 182 -8.74 19.68 -4.21
CA LEU A 182 -8.57 21.10 -4.54
C LEU A 182 -9.89 21.84 -4.29
N THR A 183 -9.83 23.00 -3.64
CA THR A 183 -11.00 23.87 -3.52
C THR A 183 -11.43 24.39 -4.90
N ALA A 184 -12.69 24.80 -5.06
CA ALA A 184 -13.17 25.32 -6.35
C ALA A 184 -12.33 26.52 -6.86
N PRO A 185 -11.92 27.50 -6.03
CA PRO A 185 -11.00 28.55 -6.44
C PRO A 185 -9.63 28.01 -6.89
N GLN A 186 -9.04 27.06 -6.16
CA GLN A 186 -7.75 26.45 -6.52
C GLN A 186 -7.83 25.69 -7.83
N GLN A 187 -8.87 24.87 -8.02
CA GLN A 187 -9.11 24.14 -9.26
C GLN A 187 -9.23 25.11 -10.45
N LYS A 188 -10.02 26.17 -10.30
CA LYS A 188 -10.19 27.20 -11.34
C LYS A 188 -8.87 27.91 -11.65
N ALA A 189 -8.12 28.30 -10.62
CA ALA A 189 -6.82 28.94 -10.80
C ALA A 189 -5.81 28.03 -11.53
N PHE A 190 -5.76 26.75 -11.16
CA PHE A 190 -4.91 25.76 -11.80
C PHE A 190 -5.26 25.56 -13.28
N MET A 191 -6.54 25.34 -13.60
CA MET A 191 -6.99 25.15 -14.99
C MET A 191 -6.75 26.42 -15.83
N ASN A 192 -7.08 27.61 -15.30
CA ASN A 192 -6.82 28.86 -16.00
C ASN A 192 -5.33 29.04 -16.29
N HIS A 193 -4.45 28.71 -15.34
CA HIS A 193 -3.02 28.82 -15.57
C HIS A 193 -2.51 27.82 -16.61
N LEU A 194 -3.06 26.60 -16.61
CA LEU A 194 -2.76 25.55 -17.59
C LEU A 194 -3.15 25.97 -19.01
N CYS A 195 -4.40 26.42 -19.23
CA CYS A 195 -4.90 26.79 -20.56
C CYS A 195 -4.24 28.07 -21.11
N ASN A 196 -3.90 29.04 -20.25
CA ASN A 196 -3.34 30.32 -20.69
C ASN A 196 -1.80 30.32 -20.85
N ASN A 197 -1.12 29.21 -20.52
CA ASN A 197 0.33 29.11 -20.61
C ASN A 197 0.74 28.16 -21.74
N TYR A 198 1.32 28.72 -22.82
CA TYR A 198 1.79 27.97 -23.98
C TYR A 198 2.76 26.82 -23.63
N GLU A 199 3.53 26.93 -22.55
CA GLU A 199 4.47 25.87 -22.12
C GLU A 199 3.73 24.63 -21.61
N PHE A 200 2.55 24.81 -21.01
CA PHE A 200 1.81 23.75 -20.32
C PHE A 200 0.59 23.25 -21.08
N HIS A 201 0.13 23.98 -22.10
CA HIS A 201 -1.07 23.69 -22.89
C HIS A 201 -1.13 22.24 -23.41
N GLY A 202 0.01 21.63 -23.77
CA GLY A 202 0.03 20.23 -24.20
C GLY A 202 -0.38 19.20 -23.13
N TRP A 203 -0.48 19.60 -21.86
CA TRP A 203 -0.98 18.76 -20.76
C TRP A 203 -2.46 18.99 -20.46
N GLU A 204 -3.11 19.98 -21.09
CA GLU A 204 -4.51 20.28 -20.86
C GLU A 204 -5.43 19.07 -21.11
N PRO A 205 -5.37 18.38 -22.27
CA PRO A 205 -6.30 17.31 -22.55
C PRO A 205 -6.31 16.21 -21.48
N VAL A 206 -5.13 15.72 -21.09
CA VAL A 206 -5.00 14.65 -20.09
C VAL A 206 -5.44 15.09 -18.69
N ILE A 207 -5.18 16.34 -18.31
CA ILE A 207 -5.59 16.88 -17.00
C ILE A 207 -7.11 17.09 -16.96
N THR A 208 -7.69 17.64 -18.03
CA THR A 208 -9.15 17.82 -18.17
C THR A 208 -9.87 16.49 -18.10
N VAL A 209 -9.40 15.46 -18.81
CA VAL A 209 -9.99 14.12 -18.73
C VAL A 209 -9.89 13.53 -17.33
N LEU A 210 -8.74 13.66 -16.64
CA LEU A 210 -8.61 13.18 -15.26
C LEU A 210 -9.59 13.87 -14.29
N LEU A 211 -9.76 15.19 -14.42
CA LEU A 211 -10.67 15.99 -13.60
C LEU A 211 -12.14 15.79 -13.95
N GLY A 212 -12.47 15.51 -15.22
CA GLY A 212 -13.85 15.36 -15.69
C GLY A 212 -14.40 13.93 -15.60
N THR A 213 -13.55 12.93 -15.41
CA THR A 213 -13.96 11.51 -15.37
C THR A 213 -13.65 10.82 -14.04
N GLY A 214 -12.71 11.37 -13.25
CA GLY A 214 -12.24 10.73 -12.02
C GLY A 214 -11.48 9.42 -12.25
N MET A 215 -11.03 9.11 -13.46
CA MET A 215 -10.26 7.90 -13.75
C MET A 215 -8.96 7.83 -12.94
N ARG A 216 -8.50 6.62 -12.61
CA ARG A 216 -7.14 6.46 -12.09
C ARG A 216 -6.15 6.80 -13.20
N ILE A 217 -4.99 7.36 -12.85
CA ILE A 217 -3.99 7.78 -13.85
C ILE A 217 -3.63 6.65 -14.84
N GLY A 218 -3.41 5.42 -14.36
CA GLY A 218 -3.14 4.28 -15.24
C GLY A 218 -4.33 3.92 -16.13
N GLU A 219 -5.57 4.08 -15.68
CA GLU A 219 -6.75 3.88 -16.53
C GLU A 219 -6.81 4.94 -17.64
N CYS A 220 -6.52 6.21 -17.30
CA CYS A 220 -6.54 7.32 -18.26
C CYS A 220 -5.44 7.18 -19.32
N LEU A 221 -4.19 6.96 -18.89
CA LEU A 221 -3.06 6.78 -19.80
C LEU A 221 -3.13 5.47 -20.60
N GLY A 222 -3.91 4.51 -20.11
CA GLY A 222 -4.15 3.26 -20.82
C GLY A 222 -5.22 3.35 -21.91
N LEU A 223 -5.94 4.46 -22.06
CA LEU A 223 -7.00 4.61 -23.07
C LEU A 223 -6.43 4.52 -24.49
N CYS A 224 -7.15 3.81 -25.35
CA CYS A 224 -6.96 3.77 -26.80
C CYS A 224 -8.14 4.49 -27.47
N TRP A 225 -7.93 5.00 -28.69
CA TRP A 225 -9.00 5.61 -29.48
C TRP A 225 -10.21 4.68 -29.68
N SER A 226 -9.99 3.36 -29.69
CA SER A 226 -11.04 2.34 -29.77
C SER A 226 -11.93 2.21 -28.52
N ASP A 227 -11.54 2.79 -27.38
CA ASP A 227 -12.36 2.80 -26.16
C ASP A 227 -13.35 3.96 -26.10
N LEU A 228 -13.26 4.91 -27.05
CA LEU A 228 -14.03 6.14 -27.06
C LEU A 228 -15.17 6.03 -28.08
N ASP A 229 -16.41 6.05 -27.60
CA ASP A 229 -17.61 6.16 -28.43
C ASP A 229 -18.05 7.63 -28.44
N PHE A 230 -17.60 8.40 -29.44
CA PHE A 230 -17.93 9.82 -29.59
C PHE A 230 -19.40 10.06 -29.93
N GLU A 231 -20.06 9.12 -30.62
CA GLU A 231 -21.49 9.24 -30.96
C GLU A 231 -22.36 9.13 -29.72
N LYS A 232 -22.08 8.15 -28.86
CA LYS A 232 -22.82 7.95 -27.60
C LYS A 232 -22.26 8.76 -26.44
N ARG A 233 -21.11 9.41 -26.63
CA ARG A 233 -20.36 10.14 -25.59
C ARG A 233 -20.02 9.24 -24.40
N ILE A 234 -19.44 8.07 -24.66
CA ILE A 234 -19.10 7.07 -23.64
C ILE A 234 -17.62 6.67 -23.73
N ILE A 235 -16.95 6.66 -22.58
CA ILE A 235 -15.61 6.11 -22.40
C ILE A 235 -15.72 4.71 -21.81
N LYS A 236 -15.14 3.70 -22.48
CA LYS A 236 -15.02 2.34 -21.92
C LYS A 236 -13.73 2.22 -21.11
N VAL A 237 -13.86 2.06 -19.79
CA VAL A 237 -12.73 1.85 -18.88
C VAL A 237 -12.56 0.37 -18.57
N CYS A 238 -11.69 -0.31 -19.33
CA CYS A 238 -11.47 -1.76 -19.23
C CYS A 238 -9.98 -2.15 -19.11
N LYS A 239 -9.07 -1.19 -19.00
CA LYS A 239 -7.62 -1.45 -18.92
C LYS A 239 -6.91 -0.42 -18.07
N THR A 240 -5.72 -0.79 -17.61
CA THR A 240 -4.87 0.10 -16.83
C THR A 240 -3.40 -0.06 -17.23
N LEU A 241 -2.76 1.07 -17.50
CA LEU A 241 -1.34 1.17 -17.72
C LEU A 241 -0.59 1.04 -16.38
N ILE A 242 0.36 0.12 -16.34
CA ILE A 242 1.22 -0.15 -15.21
C ILE A 242 2.66 0.11 -15.63
N TYR A 243 3.30 1.08 -14.99
CA TYR A 243 4.73 1.32 -15.13
C TYR A 243 5.46 0.69 -13.93
N ARG A 244 6.30 -0.32 -14.17
CA ARG A 244 6.97 -1.05 -13.08
C ARG A 244 8.38 -1.50 -13.46
N PRO A 245 9.28 -1.66 -12.48
CA PRO A 245 10.56 -2.29 -12.70
C PRO A 245 10.38 -3.78 -13.03
N GLU A 246 11.09 -4.25 -14.05
CA GLU A 246 11.26 -5.65 -14.41
C GLU A 246 12.70 -6.10 -14.13
N PRO A 247 12.89 -7.38 -13.71
CA PRO A 247 14.23 -7.95 -13.58
C PRO A 247 14.98 -7.83 -14.90
N ASN A 248 16.15 -7.19 -14.88
CA ASN A 248 17.07 -6.98 -16.01
C ASN A 248 16.66 -5.97 -17.10
N ASN A 249 15.42 -5.47 -17.12
CA ASN A 249 14.93 -4.56 -18.17
C ASN A 249 14.63 -3.13 -17.68
N GLY A 250 15.01 -2.79 -16.45
CA GLY A 250 14.68 -1.49 -15.87
C GLY A 250 13.16 -1.31 -15.72
N CYS A 251 12.65 -0.09 -15.85
CA CYS A 251 11.21 0.15 -15.76
C CYS A 251 10.53 0.00 -17.13
N VAL A 252 9.52 -0.87 -17.19
CA VAL A 252 8.77 -1.20 -18.41
C VAL A 252 7.29 -0.87 -18.21
N VAL A 253 6.64 -0.47 -19.31
CA VAL A 253 5.20 -0.21 -19.37
C VAL A 253 4.48 -1.49 -19.75
N HIS A 254 3.40 -1.80 -19.02
CA HIS A 254 2.49 -2.91 -19.33
C HIS A 254 1.05 -2.43 -19.32
N ILE A 255 0.18 -3.14 -20.04
CA ILE A 255 -1.27 -3.00 -19.94
C ILE A 255 -1.83 -4.20 -19.20
N SER A 256 -2.55 -3.93 -18.10
CA SER A 256 -3.32 -4.94 -17.39
C SER A 256 -4.80 -4.73 -17.62
N THR A 257 -5.50 -5.81 -17.93
CA THR A 257 -6.96 -5.86 -17.92
C THR A 257 -7.49 -6.37 -16.57
N PRO A 258 -8.70 -5.97 -16.16
CA PRO A 258 -9.40 -6.58 -15.05
C PRO A 258 -9.56 -8.10 -15.26
N LYS A 259 -9.50 -8.86 -14.17
CA LYS A 259 -9.70 -10.32 -14.20
C LYS A 259 -11.16 -10.72 -14.40
N THR A 260 -12.10 -9.80 -14.24
CA THR A 260 -13.55 -10.03 -14.26
C THR A 260 -14.26 -8.83 -14.86
N GLU A 261 -15.43 -9.06 -15.48
CA GLU A 261 -16.29 -8.01 -16.07
C GLU A 261 -16.69 -6.93 -15.05
N ALA A 262 -16.78 -7.28 -13.76
CA ALA A 262 -17.07 -6.34 -12.68
C ALA A 262 -16.02 -5.23 -12.51
N GLY A 263 -14.83 -5.37 -13.12
CA GLY A 263 -13.80 -4.33 -13.15
C GLY A 263 -13.90 -3.39 -14.35
N GLU A 264 -14.80 -3.66 -15.31
CA GLU A 264 -15.08 -2.76 -16.43
C GLU A 264 -16.18 -1.78 -16.05
N ARG A 265 -16.04 -0.52 -16.50
CA ARG A 265 -17.09 0.49 -16.34
C ARG A 265 -17.14 1.43 -17.53
N THR A 266 -18.29 2.05 -17.72
CA THR A 266 -18.49 3.10 -18.71
C THR A 266 -18.66 4.44 -18.02
N ILE A 267 -18.01 5.48 -18.55
CA ILE A 267 -18.11 6.85 -18.04
C ILE A 267 -18.67 7.74 -19.16
N PRO A 268 -19.80 8.44 -18.94
CA PRO A 268 -20.28 9.44 -19.88
C PRO A 268 -19.32 10.62 -20.02
N MET A 269 -19.15 11.15 -21.22
CA MET A 269 -18.36 12.35 -21.48
C MET A 269 -19.21 13.60 -21.23
N ILE A 270 -18.73 14.47 -20.34
CA ILE A 270 -19.16 15.87 -20.30
C ILE A 270 -18.55 16.64 -21.48
N ASP A 271 -19.08 17.81 -21.80
CA ASP A 271 -18.66 18.59 -22.97
C ASP A 271 -17.15 18.90 -22.93
N GLU A 272 -16.63 19.28 -21.77
CA GLU A 272 -15.21 19.58 -21.59
C GLU A 272 -14.30 18.36 -21.81
N VAL A 273 -14.78 17.16 -21.47
CA VAL A 273 -14.04 15.91 -21.69
C VAL A 273 -14.08 15.51 -23.16
N TYR A 274 -15.23 15.71 -23.82
CA TYR A 274 -15.36 15.49 -25.26
C TYR A 274 -14.41 16.40 -26.04
N ASP A 275 -14.40 17.69 -25.71
CA ASP A 275 -13.55 18.68 -26.35
C ASP A 275 -12.06 18.39 -26.12
N ALA A 276 -11.68 17.97 -24.91
CA ALA A 276 -10.31 17.54 -24.60
C ALA A 276 -9.85 16.36 -25.48
N PHE A 277 -10.70 15.35 -25.70
CA PHE A 277 -10.35 14.25 -26.61
C PHE A 277 -10.26 14.70 -28.07
N LEU A 278 -11.13 15.63 -28.48
CA LEU A 278 -11.08 16.17 -29.84
C LEU A 278 -9.79 16.96 -30.07
N GLU A 279 -9.37 17.76 -29.08
CA GLU A 279 -8.12 18.51 -29.12
C GLU A 279 -6.91 17.57 -29.23
N GLU A 280 -6.84 16.55 -28.37
CA GLU A 280 -5.78 15.54 -28.41
C GLU A 280 -5.74 14.84 -29.78
N TYR A 281 -6.90 14.54 -30.36
CA TYR A 281 -6.98 13.96 -31.70
C TYR A 281 -6.41 14.90 -32.77
N GLN A 282 -6.69 16.21 -32.70
CA GLN A 282 -6.10 17.19 -33.62
C GLN A 282 -4.59 17.31 -33.43
N ILE A 283 -4.10 17.30 -32.19
CA ILE A 283 -2.66 17.32 -31.87
C ILE A 283 -1.97 16.11 -32.53
N GLN A 284 -2.51 14.91 -32.36
CA GLN A 284 -1.94 13.70 -32.96
C GLN A 284 -2.07 13.67 -34.49
N LYS A 285 -3.11 14.27 -35.05
CA LYS A 285 -3.23 14.40 -36.51
C LYS A 285 -2.09 15.25 -37.11
N VAL A 286 -1.58 16.22 -36.37
CA VAL A 286 -0.45 17.07 -36.77
C VAL A 286 0.89 16.40 -36.49
N LEU A 287 1.07 15.84 -35.29
CA LEU A 287 2.33 15.23 -34.85
C LEU A 287 2.57 13.82 -35.41
N GLY A 288 1.50 13.15 -35.83
CA GLY A 288 1.48 11.74 -36.17
C GLY A 288 0.89 10.89 -35.04
N PHE A 289 0.07 9.90 -35.40
CA PHE A 289 -0.44 8.91 -34.45
C PHE A 289 0.68 7.96 -34.03
N GLY A 290 0.74 7.65 -32.73
CA GLY A 290 1.71 6.70 -32.20
C GLY A 290 1.44 5.28 -32.71
N ASN A 291 2.48 4.63 -33.24
CA ASN A 291 2.43 3.24 -33.72
C ASN A 291 2.92 2.22 -32.68
N ASN A 292 3.14 2.65 -31.44
CA ASN A 292 3.65 1.78 -30.39
C ASN A 292 2.57 0.78 -29.95
N GLU A 293 2.97 -0.49 -29.86
CA GLU A 293 2.15 -1.58 -29.36
C GLU A 293 2.68 -2.03 -28.00
N ILE A 294 1.80 -2.09 -27.00
CA ILE A 294 2.12 -2.56 -25.65
C ILE A 294 1.12 -3.64 -25.28
N ASP A 295 1.61 -4.86 -25.05
CA ASP A 295 0.81 -6.04 -24.68
C ASP A 295 -0.40 -6.27 -25.63
N GLY A 296 -0.22 -6.02 -26.94
CA GLY A 296 -1.27 -6.21 -27.96
C GLY A 296 -2.22 -5.02 -28.14
N PHE A 297 -2.00 -3.91 -27.44
CA PHE A 297 -2.79 -2.68 -27.54
C PHE A 297 -2.00 -1.59 -28.25
N SER A 298 -2.67 -0.86 -29.15
CA SER A 298 -2.11 0.26 -29.92
C SER A 298 -3.12 1.40 -30.03
N GLY A 299 -2.69 2.53 -30.61
CA GLY A 299 -3.56 3.70 -30.78
C GLY A 299 -3.92 4.37 -29.45
N PHE A 300 -2.93 4.52 -28.56
CA PHE A 300 -3.09 5.18 -27.26
C PHE A 300 -3.47 6.65 -27.44
N VAL A 301 -4.41 7.12 -26.60
CA VAL A 301 -4.94 8.49 -26.65
C VAL A 301 -3.92 9.50 -26.15
N PHE A 302 -3.07 9.16 -25.17
CA PHE A 302 -2.12 10.11 -24.58
C PHE A 302 -0.69 9.63 -24.79
N SER A 303 -0.02 10.19 -25.80
CA SER A 303 1.35 9.83 -26.19
C SER A 303 2.22 11.04 -26.48
N THR A 304 3.53 10.89 -26.34
CA THR A 304 4.52 11.87 -26.80
C THR A 304 4.55 11.94 -28.32
N GLY A 305 5.19 12.97 -28.88
CA GLY A 305 5.41 13.07 -30.33
C GLY A 305 6.26 11.95 -30.94
N GLU A 306 6.95 11.16 -30.11
CA GLU A 306 7.66 9.94 -30.53
C GLU A 306 6.75 8.69 -30.50
N GLY A 307 5.48 8.85 -30.14
CA GLY A 307 4.49 7.78 -30.01
C GLY A 307 4.55 7.02 -28.69
N ASN A 308 5.43 7.39 -27.75
CA ASN A 308 5.54 6.73 -26.44
C ASN A 308 4.40 7.17 -25.52
N VAL A 309 3.74 6.24 -24.84
CA VAL A 309 2.65 6.57 -23.92
C VAL A 309 3.19 7.40 -22.75
N TYR A 310 2.42 8.39 -22.29
CA TYR A 310 2.79 9.11 -21.08
C TYR A 310 2.94 8.17 -19.88
N THR A 311 3.80 8.53 -18.96
CA THR A 311 3.97 7.81 -17.69
C THR A 311 3.24 8.56 -16.57
N PRO A 312 2.76 7.86 -15.52
CA PRO A 312 2.20 8.54 -14.35
C PRO A 312 3.17 9.57 -13.74
N GLU A 313 4.46 9.29 -13.80
CA GLU A 313 5.51 10.17 -13.29
C GLU A 313 5.67 11.45 -14.12
N SER A 314 5.57 11.35 -15.45
CA SER A 314 5.65 12.53 -16.33
C SER A 314 4.46 13.48 -16.08
N VAL A 315 3.26 12.93 -15.91
CA VAL A 315 2.07 13.76 -15.58
C VAL A 315 2.20 14.39 -14.21
N ASN A 316 2.64 13.66 -13.18
CA ASN A 316 2.87 14.24 -11.85
C ASN A 316 3.95 15.33 -11.85
N ARG A 317 5.02 15.15 -12.64
CA ARG A 317 6.05 16.17 -12.83
C ARG A 317 5.53 17.41 -13.54
N ALA A 318 4.66 17.23 -14.54
CA ALA A 318 3.99 18.33 -15.21
C ALA A 318 3.11 19.11 -14.23
N ILE A 319 2.21 18.43 -13.50
CA ILE A 319 1.38 19.04 -12.44
C ILE A 319 2.24 19.84 -11.46
N LYS A 320 3.37 19.27 -11.02
CA LYS A 320 4.32 19.94 -10.14
C LYS A 320 4.84 21.25 -10.72
N ARG A 321 5.35 21.22 -11.96
CA ARG A 321 5.87 22.41 -12.63
C ARG A 321 4.78 23.49 -12.80
N ILE A 322 3.56 23.08 -13.15
CA ILE A 322 2.43 23.99 -13.37
C ILE A 322 2.06 24.71 -12.09
N TYR A 323 1.88 24.00 -10.96
CA TYR A 323 1.49 24.67 -9.72
C TYR A 323 2.64 25.51 -9.12
N GLU A 324 3.91 25.10 -9.31
CA GLU A 324 5.07 25.88 -8.86
C GLU A 324 5.21 27.20 -9.65
N ASP A 325 5.02 27.16 -10.97
CA ASP A 325 5.02 28.36 -11.82
C ASP A 325 3.86 29.31 -11.46
N TYR A 326 2.65 28.76 -11.31
CA TYR A 326 1.50 29.53 -10.85
C TYR A 326 1.75 30.20 -9.50
N ASN A 327 2.20 29.45 -8.50
CA ASN A 327 2.42 29.97 -7.14
C ASN A 327 3.43 31.12 -7.14
N LYS A 328 4.52 31.00 -7.91
CA LYS A 328 5.51 32.06 -8.04
C LYS A 328 4.89 33.35 -8.62
N LYS A 329 4.10 33.23 -9.70
CA LYS A 329 3.43 34.38 -10.34
C LYS A 329 2.35 34.99 -9.44
N GLU A 330 1.62 34.15 -8.71
CA GLU A 330 0.56 34.55 -7.80
C GLU A 330 1.11 35.30 -6.58
N GLU A 331 2.24 34.87 -6.01
CA GLU A 331 2.92 35.61 -4.94
C GLU A 331 3.36 37.01 -5.40
N GLU A 332 3.91 37.13 -6.60
CA GLU A 332 4.32 38.40 -7.17
C GLU A 332 3.13 39.34 -7.44
N THR A 333 2.02 38.78 -7.95
CA THR A 333 0.80 39.53 -8.25
C THR A 333 0.09 39.98 -6.98
N ALA A 334 -0.07 39.08 -6.00
CA ALA A 334 -0.71 39.37 -4.73
C ALA A 334 0.02 40.46 -3.93
N LYS A 335 1.36 40.48 -3.97
CA LYS A 335 2.18 41.56 -3.38
C LYS A 335 1.93 42.92 -4.04
N LYS A 336 1.79 42.96 -5.37
CA LYS A 336 1.49 44.22 -6.09
C LYS A 336 0.08 44.72 -5.80
N GLU A 337 -0.87 43.80 -5.64
CA GLU A 337 -2.29 44.10 -5.37
C GLU A 337 -2.62 44.25 -3.88
N ASN A 338 -1.63 44.06 -3.00
CA ASN A 338 -1.77 44.10 -1.54
C ASN A 338 -2.91 43.20 -1.01
N ARG A 339 -2.97 41.96 -1.53
CA ARG A 339 -3.93 40.92 -1.11
C ARG A 339 -3.20 39.64 -0.69
N GLU A 340 -3.91 38.76 0.00
CA GLU A 340 -3.42 37.40 0.29
C GLU A 340 -3.34 36.57 -1.02
N PRO A 341 -2.25 35.81 -1.25
CA PRO A 341 -2.10 34.97 -2.42
C PRO A 341 -2.95 33.71 -2.33
N LEU A 342 -3.64 33.36 -3.43
CA LEU A 342 -4.33 32.07 -3.54
C LEU A 342 -3.34 31.01 -4.03
N LEU A 343 -2.63 30.37 -3.12
CA LEU A 343 -1.65 29.35 -3.46
C LEU A 343 -2.28 27.98 -3.71
N LEU A 344 -1.72 27.28 -4.69
CA LEU A 344 -2.00 25.87 -4.96
C LEU A 344 -1.14 24.99 -4.04
N PRO A 345 -1.75 23.98 -3.39
CA PRO A 345 -1.00 23.05 -2.56
C PRO A 345 -0.14 22.11 -3.41
N HIS A 346 0.75 21.34 -2.77
CA HIS A 346 1.34 20.20 -3.45
C HIS A 346 0.28 19.12 -3.69
N PHE A 347 0.06 18.75 -4.95
CA PHE A 347 -0.88 17.69 -5.32
C PHE A 347 -0.38 16.86 -6.52
N SER A 348 -1.12 15.81 -6.86
CA SER A 348 -0.77 14.80 -7.87
C SER A 348 -2.01 14.32 -8.62
N CYS A 349 -1.85 13.44 -9.61
CA CYS A 349 -2.97 12.88 -10.38
C CYS A 349 -4.04 12.22 -9.48
N HIS A 350 -3.63 11.61 -8.36
CA HIS A 350 -4.58 11.02 -7.41
C HIS A 350 -5.43 12.07 -6.68
N HIS A 351 -4.92 13.28 -6.51
CA HIS A 351 -5.69 14.39 -5.95
C HIS A 351 -6.69 14.93 -6.98
N LEU A 352 -6.37 14.94 -8.27
CA LEU A 352 -7.36 15.29 -9.32
C LEU A 352 -8.56 14.36 -9.28
N ARG A 353 -8.33 13.04 -9.17
CA ARG A 353 -9.38 12.05 -8.96
C ARG A 353 -10.17 12.29 -7.67
N HIS A 354 -9.49 12.68 -6.59
CA HIS A 354 -10.16 13.01 -5.32
C HIS A 354 -11.05 14.24 -5.50
N THR A 355 -10.55 15.29 -6.16
CA THR A 355 -11.31 16.50 -6.50
C THR A 355 -12.56 16.15 -7.32
N PHE A 356 -12.46 15.33 -8.37
CA PHE A 356 -13.65 14.88 -9.10
C PHE A 356 -14.65 14.16 -8.18
N CYS A 357 -14.18 13.23 -7.34
CA CYS A 357 -15.04 12.51 -6.41
C CYS A 357 -15.76 13.46 -5.45
N THR A 358 -15.06 14.47 -4.92
CA THR A 358 -15.65 15.50 -4.04
C THR A 358 -16.73 16.28 -4.79
N ARG A 359 -16.46 16.78 -6.01
CA ARG A 359 -17.44 17.51 -6.83
C ARG A 359 -18.64 16.64 -7.18
N LEU A 360 -18.42 15.36 -7.44
CA LEU A 360 -19.50 14.39 -7.69
C LEU A 360 -20.35 14.18 -6.43
N CYS A 361 -19.73 13.99 -5.26
CA CYS A 361 -20.44 13.87 -3.97
C CYS A 361 -21.22 15.15 -3.59
N GLU A 362 -20.81 16.32 -4.07
CA GLU A 362 -21.53 17.57 -3.84
C GLU A 362 -22.84 17.67 -4.62
N ASN A 363 -22.91 16.99 -5.78
CA ASN A 363 -24.02 17.05 -6.73
C ASN A 363 -24.86 15.77 -6.78
N GLU A 364 -24.34 14.64 -6.29
CA GLU A 364 -25.02 13.34 -6.24
C GLU A 364 -25.03 12.80 -4.81
N SER A 365 -26.17 12.26 -4.38
CA SER A 365 -26.36 11.67 -3.05
C SER A 365 -26.37 10.14 -3.07
N ASN A 366 -26.56 9.53 -4.24
CA ASN A 366 -26.55 8.09 -4.42
C ASN A 366 -25.12 7.54 -4.43
N LEU A 367 -24.70 7.02 -3.27
CA LEU A 367 -23.37 6.41 -3.08
C LEU A 367 -23.09 5.25 -4.04
N LYS A 368 -24.11 4.53 -4.55
CA LYS A 368 -23.91 3.45 -5.52
C LYS A 368 -23.56 3.97 -6.90
N VAL A 369 -24.18 5.07 -7.32
CA VAL A 369 -23.82 5.76 -8.58
C VAL A 369 -22.39 6.27 -8.49
N ILE A 370 -22.03 6.96 -7.39
CA ILE A 370 -20.67 7.45 -7.14
C ILE A 370 -19.67 6.29 -7.13
N GLN A 371 -19.96 5.21 -6.39
CA GLN A 371 -19.12 4.02 -6.33
C GLN A 371 -18.88 3.42 -7.73
N SER A 372 -19.93 3.34 -8.55
CA SER A 372 -19.88 2.81 -9.91
C SER A 372 -19.02 3.68 -10.82
N VAL A 373 -19.25 4.99 -10.85
CA VAL A 373 -18.47 5.95 -11.67
C VAL A 373 -16.99 5.94 -11.27
N MET A 374 -16.72 5.94 -9.95
CA MET A 374 -15.36 5.90 -9.45
C MET A 374 -14.69 4.53 -9.67
N GLY A 375 -15.44 3.43 -9.80
CA GLY A 375 -14.88 2.08 -9.85
C GLY A 375 -14.17 1.71 -8.55
N HIS A 376 -14.82 1.99 -7.41
CA HIS A 376 -14.36 1.56 -6.09
C HIS A 376 -14.93 0.16 -5.78
N SER A 377 -14.04 -0.82 -5.58
CA SER A 377 -14.45 -2.16 -5.14
C SER A 377 -15.06 -2.15 -3.74
N ASP A 378 -14.56 -1.26 -2.86
CA ASP A 378 -15.05 -1.08 -1.51
C ASP A 378 -15.80 0.26 -1.38
N ILE A 379 -17.02 0.19 -0.84
CA ILE A 379 -17.87 1.35 -0.62
C ILE A 379 -17.32 2.27 0.48
N GLN A 380 -16.53 1.74 1.42
CA GLN A 380 -15.97 2.54 2.52
C GLN A 380 -15.10 3.68 1.98
N THR A 381 -14.36 3.44 0.89
CA THR A 381 -13.56 4.50 0.24
C THR A 381 -14.43 5.66 -0.23
N THR A 382 -15.62 5.36 -0.79
CA THR A 382 -16.57 6.39 -1.20
C THR A 382 -17.19 7.10 0.00
N MET A 383 -17.53 6.35 1.07
CA MET A 383 -18.09 6.93 2.29
C MET A 383 -17.12 7.87 3.00
N ASP A 384 -15.83 7.53 3.06
CA ASP A 384 -14.82 8.37 3.71
C ASP A 384 -14.72 9.74 3.02
N ILE A 385 -14.73 9.77 1.68
CA ILE A 385 -14.70 11.01 0.88
C ILE A 385 -16.01 11.80 1.06
N TYR A 386 -17.15 11.10 1.03
CA TYR A 386 -18.46 11.72 1.25
C TYR A 386 -18.58 12.34 2.65
N ALA A 387 -18.04 11.68 3.68
CA ALA A 387 -18.02 12.18 5.04
C ALA A 387 -17.22 13.48 5.19
N GLU A 388 -16.09 13.60 4.50
CA GLU A 388 -15.29 14.83 4.45
C GLU A 388 -16.05 15.97 3.76
N CYS A 389 -16.58 15.72 2.56
CA CYS A 389 -17.40 16.69 1.82
C CYS A 389 -18.59 17.19 2.64
N THR A 390 -19.31 16.28 3.29
CA THR A 390 -20.44 16.66 4.15
C THR A 390 -20.02 17.42 5.41
N ALA A 391 -18.79 17.25 5.91
CA ALA A 391 -18.30 18.03 7.04
C ALA A 391 -18.08 19.51 6.69
N GLU A 392 -17.50 19.80 5.53
CA GLU A 392 -17.35 21.16 5.01
C GLU A 392 -18.72 21.78 4.70
N LYS A 393 -19.58 21.03 4.00
CA LYS A 393 -20.94 21.47 3.67
C LYS A 393 -21.80 21.70 4.91
N LYS A 394 -21.59 20.94 6.00
CA LYS A 394 -22.24 21.19 7.30
C LYS A 394 -21.88 22.57 7.85
N GLN A 395 -20.61 22.99 7.78
CA GLN A 395 -20.22 24.31 8.27
C GLN A 395 -20.88 25.42 7.45
N GLU A 396 -20.93 25.28 6.12
CA GLU A 396 -21.58 26.23 5.22
C GLU A 396 -23.10 26.32 5.46
N VAL A 397 -23.76 25.18 5.62
CA VAL A 397 -25.20 25.10 5.94
C VAL A 397 -25.50 25.74 7.30
N PHE A 398 -24.69 25.47 8.32
CA PHE A 398 -24.87 26.08 9.65
C PHE A 398 -24.59 27.59 9.64
N ALA A 399 -23.63 28.07 8.85
CA ALA A 399 -23.42 29.49 8.64
C ALA A 399 -24.65 30.15 7.97
N THR A 400 -25.28 29.45 7.03
CA THR A 400 -26.50 29.90 6.36
C THR A 400 -27.74 29.86 7.27
N LEU A 401 -27.73 28.98 8.29
CA LEU A 401 -28.76 28.88 9.33
C LEU A 401 -28.61 29.95 10.43
N ASN A 402 -27.45 30.60 10.54
CA ASN A 402 -27.19 31.66 11.50
C ASN A 402 -28.15 32.85 11.24
N GLY A 403 -28.97 33.21 12.22
CA GLY A 403 -30.02 34.23 12.09
C GLY A 403 -31.31 33.78 11.40
N LYS A 404 -31.39 32.55 10.86
CA LYS A 404 -32.64 31.96 10.32
C LYS A 404 -33.34 31.04 11.33
N ILE A 405 -32.60 30.50 12.28
CA ILE A 405 -33.17 29.79 13.42
C ILE A 405 -33.39 30.83 14.52
N MET A 406 -34.66 31.13 14.83
CA MET A 406 -35.02 32.04 15.92
C MET A 406 -34.80 31.33 17.26
N ILE A 407 -33.57 31.44 17.78
CA ILE A 407 -33.19 31.00 19.12
C ILE A 407 -33.09 32.27 19.98
N LYS A 408 -34.27 32.70 20.46
CA LYS A 408 -34.58 33.96 21.17
C LYS A 408 -34.66 35.22 20.32
#